data_AF-W4GWQ8-F1
#
_entry.id   AF-W4GWQ8-F1
#
_cell.length_a   1.000
_cell.length_b   1.000
_cell.length_c   1.000
_cell.angle_alpha   90.00
_cell.angle_beta   90.00
_cell.angle_gamma   90.00
#
_symmetry.space_group_name_H-M   'P 1'
#
loop_
_entity.id
_entity.type
_entity.pdbx_description
1 polymer ?
#
loop_
_entity_poly.entity_id
_entity_poly.type
_entity_poly.pdbx_seq_one_letter_code
_entity_poly.pdbx_strand_id
1 'polypeptide(L)'
;MVASSCTALDAKEYNATKQAVRQLKLQSMGSAVVVGSGVASSQLTKALQLCRRDMSAALAEHTMIVRTSGIRPGRENILVEHVDAIRESYELALSNVADAYKTMETQWMDQLQQQQNLHTDALETNAMQLQEREKDMETWQQQVETQHFEDLERLTHSYDAKVVEIQALCNAKLAQTNETCQATVDAVRSKMKAWKHAFEIKVKDAVHGKIEQLRAHSEHELKIVMTEMDKQAQVLEDALHVAKKQVQSMEVRVRELTAQLLKAQADETHTDEKLRGLQQALAHEQAQVSHFQHLYETMVQSCAQQRQELARETTRRLEQQAAAHAEVERHIHAEHQRELDKLHERVRIAIATKGEIINRLQTQVTAAMARAHSSEAVLVQLNSDMQTCGSHVTTNKEAFRLDIT
;
A
#
# COMPACT_ATOMS: atom_id res chain seq x y z
N MET A 1 -41.59 36.50 16.95
CA MET A 1 -40.88 36.45 18.24
C MET A 1 -39.40 36.48 17.93
N VAL A 2 -38.74 37.61 18.23
CA VAL A 2 -37.31 37.79 17.97
C VAL A 2 -36.57 37.01 19.04
N ALA A 3 -35.86 35.95 18.64
CA ALA A 3 -34.95 35.23 19.51
C ALA A 3 -33.73 36.13 19.75
N SER A 4 -33.60 36.67 20.95
CA SER A 4 -32.35 37.30 21.38
C SER A 4 -31.28 36.21 21.46
N SER A 5 -30.46 36.12 20.43
CA SER A 5 -29.24 35.32 20.43
C SER A 5 -28.28 35.89 21.47
N CYS A 6 -28.25 35.26 22.64
CA CYS A 6 -27.19 35.48 23.62
C CYS A 6 -25.91 34.90 23.02
N THR A 7 -25.09 35.75 22.41
CA THR A 7 -23.75 35.39 21.93
C THR A 7 -22.94 34.94 23.14
N ALA A 8 -22.64 33.64 23.20
CA ALA A 8 -21.75 33.07 24.19
C ALA A 8 -20.40 33.81 24.11
N LEU A 9 -19.97 34.40 25.23
CA LEU A 9 -18.69 35.09 25.34
C LEU A 9 -17.57 34.09 25.03
N ASP A 10 -16.68 34.45 24.10
CA ASP A 10 -15.51 33.64 23.77
C ASP A 10 -14.61 33.51 25.02
N ALA A 11 -13.86 32.42 25.18
CA ALA A 11 -13.08 32.11 26.39
C ALA A 11 -12.09 33.24 26.76
N LYS A 12 -11.70 34.04 25.77
CA LYS A 12 -10.86 35.23 25.92
C LYS A 12 -11.60 36.42 26.51
N GLU A 13 -12.85 36.64 26.10
CA GLU A 13 -13.72 37.70 26.62
C GLU A 13 -14.19 37.40 28.04
N TYR A 14 -14.45 36.12 28.33
CA TYR A 14 -14.74 35.65 29.69
C TYR A 14 -13.58 35.92 30.66
N ASN A 15 -12.34 35.58 30.26
CA ASN A 15 -11.16 35.82 31.10
C ASN A 15 -10.83 37.31 31.26
N ALA A 16 -11.04 38.14 30.23
CA ALA A 16 -10.88 39.59 30.32
C ALA A 16 -11.91 40.20 31.29
N THR A 17 -13.15 39.73 31.24
CA THR A 17 -14.22 40.17 32.15
C THR A 17 -13.93 39.74 33.58
N LYS A 18 -13.41 38.52 33.80
CA LYS A 18 -12.98 38.03 35.11
C LYS A 18 -11.85 38.88 35.70
N GLN A 19 -10.88 39.31 34.89
CA GLN A 19 -9.81 40.22 35.34
C GLN A 19 -10.31 41.63 35.63
N ALA A 20 -11.22 42.17 34.81
CA ALA A 20 -11.82 43.49 35.03
C ALA A 20 -12.66 43.55 36.32
N VAL A 21 -13.46 42.51 36.59
CA VAL A 21 -14.22 42.39 37.84
C VAL A 21 -13.27 42.31 39.05
N ARG A 22 -12.14 41.60 38.92
CA ARG A 22 -11.13 41.52 39.99
C ARG A 22 -10.45 42.86 40.26
N GLN A 23 -10.18 43.66 39.23
CA GLN A 23 -9.63 45.02 39.38
C GLN A 23 -10.64 46.01 40.01
N LEU A 24 -11.92 45.92 39.66
CA LEU A 24 -12.98 46.74 40.27
C LEU A 24 -13.18 46.41 41.76
N LYS A 25 -13.14 45.12 42.13
CA LYS A 25 -13.17 44.68 43.55
C LYS A 25 -11.99 45.24 44.36
N LEU A 26 -10.80 45.38 43.75
CA LEU A 26 -9.62 45.93 44.41
C LEU A 26 -9.66 47.47 44.55
N GLN A 27 -10.32 48.19 43.65
CA GLN A 27 -10.47 49.65 43.75
C GLN A 27 -11.50 50.10 44.80
N SER A 28 -12.52 49.29 45.06
CA SER A 28 -13.58 49.63 46.02
C SER A 28 -13.13 49.62 47.50
N MET A 29 -11.97 49.04 47.83
CA MET A 29 -11.49 48.95 49.21
C MET A 29 -10.66 50.17 49.68
N GLY A 30 -10.49 51.20 48.85
CA GLY A 30 -9.47 52.25 49.06
C GLY A 30 -9.93 53.66 49.44
N SER A 31 -11.23 53.96 49.57
CA SER A 31 -11.65 55.35 49.83
C SER A 31 -12.79 55.45 50.85
N ALA A 32 -12.44 55.29 52.12
CA ALA A 32 -13.26 55.79 53.22
C ALA A 32 -13.00 57.30 53.35
N VAL A 33 -13.76 58.12 52.62
CA VAL A 33 -13.80 59.57 52.88
C VAL A 33 -14.50 59.77 54.22
N VAL A 34 -13.72 60.03 55.26
CA VAL A 34 -14.22 60.46 56.56
C VAL A 34 -14.80 61.87 56.39
N VAL A 35 -16.12 61.97 56.23
CA VAL A 35 -16.82 63.25 56.19
C VAL A 35 -16.75 63.86 57.58
N GLY A 36 -15.97 64.94 57.72
CA GLY A 36 -15.65 65.59 58.98
C GLY A 36 -16.84 66.27 59.65
N SER A 37 -17.59 65.51 60.45
CA SER A 37 -18.65 65.99 61.36
C SER A 37 -18.15 67.06 62.36
N GLY A 38 -16.86 67.04 62.74
CA GLY A 38 -16.31 67.95 63.75
C GLY A 38 -16.13 69.42 63.32
N VAL A 39 -16.11 69.73 62.02
CA VAL A 39 -15.78 71.09 61.55
C VAL A 39 -16.98 72.03 61.64
N ALA A 40 -18.18 71.56 61.27
CA ALA A 40 -19.40 72.37 61.26
C ALA A 40 -19.90 72.72 62.68
N SER A 41 -19.88 71.74 63.59
CA SER A 41 -20.29 71.92 65.00
C SER A 41 -19.45 73.00 65.70
N SER A 42 -18.13 73.04 65.43
CA SER A 42 -17.21 74.04 66.01
C SER A 42 -17.45 75.47 65.52
N GLN A 43 -17.99 75.66 64.32
CA GLN A 43 -18.25 76.99 63.75
C GLN A 43 -19.53 77.61 64.30
N LEU A 44 -20.59 76.81 64.47
CA LEU A 44 -21.84 77.30 65.07
C LEU A 44 -21.65 77.65 66.55
N THR A 45 -20.95 76.82 67.32
CA THR A 45 -20.68 77.13 68.74
C THR A 45 -19.95 78.46 68.89
N LYS A 46 -18.98 78.75 68.02
CA LYS A 46 -18.29 80.04 67.98
C LYS A 46 -19.21 81.20 67.60
N ALA A 47 -20.09 81.01 66.61
CA ALA A 47 -21.06 82.03 66.21
C ALA A 47 -22.04 82.38 67.34
N LEU A 48 -22.57 81.37 68.05
CA LEU A 48 -23.47 81.56 69.19
C LEU A 48 -22.78 82.29 70.36
N GLN A 49 -21.53 81.96 70.64
CA GLN A 49 -20.73 82.64 71.67
C GLN A 49 -20.47 84.11 71.35
N LEU A 50 -20.18 84.43 70.08
CA LEU A 50 -19.99 85.81 69.63
C LEU A 50 -21.29 86.62 69.75
N CYS A 51 -22.40 86.10 69.23
CA CYS A 51 -23.72 86.72 69.35
C CYS A 51 -24.11 87.01 70.80
N ARG A 52 -23.87 86.05 71.71
CA ARG A 52 -24.12 86.23 73.14
C ARG A 52 -23.27 87.36 73.74
N ARG A 53 -21.98 87.39 73.41
CA ARG A 53 -21.05 88.40 73.93
C ARG A 53 -21.40 89.80 73.44
N ASP A 54 -21.67 89.93 72.14
CA ASP A 54 -21.93 91.23 71.51
C ASP A 54 -23.26 91.83 72.01
N MET A 55 -24.31 91.02 72.16
CA MET A 55 -25.57 91.47 72.74
C MET A 55 -25.45 91.79 74.24
N SER A 56 -24.70 91.00 75.00
CA SER A 56 -24.45 91.27 76.42
C SER A 56 -23.72 92.61 76.62
N ALA A 57 -22.71 92.91 75.79
CA ALA A 57 -22.00 94.18 75.80
C ALA A 57 -22.94 95.35 75.45
N ALA A 58 -23.75 95.20 74.39
CA ALA A 58 -24.71 96.22 73.98
C ALA A 58 -25.76 96.51 75.07
N LEU A 59 -26.31 95.48 75.71
CA LEU A 59 -27.30 95.65 76.78
C LEU A 59 -26.68 96.26 78.05
N ALA A 60 -25.43 95.93 78.39
CA ALA A 60 -24.72 96.54 79.52
C ALA A 60 -24.47 98.04 79.29
N GLU A 61 -24.12 98.44 78.06
CA GLU A 61 -24.01 99.84 77.67
C GLU A 61 -25.36 100.56 77.77
N HIS A 62 -26.44 99.95 77.29
CA HIS A 62 -27.78 100.51 77.41
C HIS A 62 -28.24 100.67 78.87
N THR A 63 -27.93 99.70 79.74
CA THR A 63 -28.18 99.83 81.18
C THR A 63 -27.42 101.02 81.77
N MET A 64 -26.16 101.24 81.38
CA MET A 64 -25.36 102.38 81.84
C MET A 64 -25.97 103.72 81.37
N ILE A 65 -26.39 103.81 80.11
CA ILE A 65 -27.05 104.99 79.55
C ILE A 65 -28.33 105.32 80.33
N VAL A 66 -29.19 104.32 80.55
CA VAL A 66 -30.43 104.50 81.33
C VAL A 66 -30.11 105.02 82.74
N ARG A 67 -29.11 104.44 83.41
CA ARG A 67 -28.73 104.84 84.78
C ARG A 67 -28.07 106.22 84.91
N THR A 68 -27.51 106.75 83.82
CA THR A 68 -26.81 108.04 83.81
C THR A 68 -27.60 109.17 83.15
N SER A 69 -28.77 108.86 82.60
CA SER A 69 -29.61 109.80 81.83
C SER A 69 -30.41 110.82 82.67
N GLY A 70 -30.32 110.78 84.01
CA GLY A 70 -31.02 111.74 84.90
C GLY A 70 -32.54 111.51 85.01
N ILE A 71 -33.03 110.33 84.62
CA ILE A 71 -34.43 109.92 84.77
C ILE A 71 -34.79 109.77 86.25
N ARG A 72 -36.05 110.02 86.63
CA ARG A 72 -36.49 109.79 88.02
C ARG A 72 -36.32 108.30 88.40
N PRO A 73 -35.80 107.97 89.58
CA PRO A 73 -35.43 106.60 89.97
C PRO A 73 -36.50 105.52 89.72
N GLY A 74 -37.79 105.86 89.85
CA GLY A 74 -38.88 104.90 89.59
C GLY A 74 -39.09 104.53 88.12
N ARG A 75 -38.76 105.40 87.16
CA ARG A 75 -38.86 105.12 85.71
C ARG A 75 -37.58 104.49 85.15
N GLU A 76 -36.44 104.82 85.75
CA GLU A 76 -35.14 104.24 85.45
C GLU A 76 -35.14 102.73 85.73
N ASN A 77 -35.65 102.32 86.91
CA ASN A 77 -35.73 100.89 87.28
C ASN A 77 -36.57 100.09 86.29
N ILE A 78 -37.72 100.62 85.84
CA ILE A 78 -38.58 99.95 84.84
C ILE A 78 -37.85 99.78 83.50
N LEU A 79 -37.07 100.77 83.06
CA LEU A 79 -36.30 100.67 81.82
C LEU A 79 -35.13 99.68 81.94
N VAL A 80 -34.49 99.59 83.11
CA VAL A 80 -33.48 98.56 83.39
C VAL A 80 -34.12 97.17 83.41
N GLU A 81 -35.30 97.02 84.03
CA GLU A 81 -36.07 95.77 84.02
C GLU A 81 -36.44 95.34 82.60
N HIS A 82 -36.78 96.28 81.70
CA HIS A 82 -37.01 95.95 80.28
C HIS A 82 -35.74 95.51 79.55
N VAL A 83 -34.58 96.14 79.84
CA VAL A 83 -33.27 95.71 79.29
C VAL A 83 -32.90 94.32 79.80
N ASP A 84 -33.20 94.01 81.07
CA ASP A 84 -32.99 92.69 81.66
C ASP A 84 -33.95 91.66 81.06
N ALA A 85 -35.22 91.99 80.83
CA ALA A 85 -36.18 91.12 80.13
C ALA A 85 -35.76 90.82 78.69
N ILE A 86 -35.19 91.80 77.97
CA ILE A 86 -34.60 91.59 76.64
C ILE A 86 -33.39 90.66 76.73
N ARG A 87 -32.55 90.79 77.75
CA ARG A 87 -31.40 89.90 77.99
C ARG A 87 -31.85 88.46 78.17
N GLU A 88 -32.82 88.23 79.05
CA GLU A 88 -33.37 86.90 79.33
C GLU A 88 -34.03 86.29 78.08
N SER A 89 -34.83 87.07 77.34
CA SER A 89 -35.47 86.62 76.10
C SER A 89 -34.45 86.25 75.02
N TYR A 90 -33.37 87.03 74.89
CA TYR A 90 -32.31 86.77 73.92
C TYR A 90 -31.48 85.54 74.28
N GLU A 91 -31.12 85.36 75.56
CA GLU A 91 -30.42 84.15 76.02
C GLU A 91 -31.28 82.89 75.83
N LEU A 92 -32.58 82.98 76.11
CA LEU A 92 -33.53 81.90 75.86
C LEU A 92 -33.62 81.57 74.35
N ALA A 93 -33.70 82.58 73.49
CA ALA A 93 -33.73 82.40 72.04
C ALA A 93 -32.44 81.73 71.51
N LEU A 94 -31.26 82.14 72.00
CA LEU A 94 -29.99 81.51 71.64
C LEU A 94 -29.90 80.06 72.13
N SER A 95 -30.41 79.77 73.33
CA SER A 95 -30.49 78.38 73.83
C SER A 95 -31.38 77.53 72.93
N ASN A 96 -32.57 78.04 72.56
CA ASN A 96 -33.48 77.33 71.67
C ASN A 96 -32.88 77.04 70.29
N VAL A 97 -32.08 77.96 69.75
CA VAL A 97 -31.36 77.74 68.48
C VAL A 97 -30.27 76.68 68.62
N ALA A 98 -29.54 76.67 69.73
CA ALA A 98 -28.53 75.65 70.01
C ALA A 98 -29.15 74.25 70.13
N ASP A 99 -30.28 74.15 70.85
CA ASP A 99 -31.01 72.90 71.03
C ASP A 99 -31.63 72.40 69.72
N ALA A 100 -32.18 73.31 68.90
CA ALA A 100 -32.70 72.98 67.58
C ALA A 100 -31.60 72.45 66.64
N TYR A 101 -30.42 73.08 66.65
CA TYR A 101 -29.29 72.60 65.84
C TYR A 101 -28.80 71.23 66.31
N LYS A 102 -28.62 71.02 67.62
CA LYS A 102 -28.21 69.72 68.17
C LYS A 102 -29.19 68.61 67.76
N THR A 103 -30.49 68.91 67.79
CA THR A 103 -31.54 67.99 67.36
C THR A 103 -31.44 67.68 65.86
N MET A 104 -31.25 68.70 65.01
CA MET A 104 -31.05 68.50 63.57
C MET A 104 -29.77 67.72 63.26
N GLU A 105 -28.67 67.98 63.96
CA GLU A 105 -27.41 67.25 63.81
C GLU A 105 -27.58 65.77 64.16
N THR A 106 -28.28 65.46 65.27
CA THR A 106 -28.59 64.07 65.61
C THR A 106 -29.46 63.38 64.56
N GLN A 107 -30.51 64.05 64.07
CA GLN A 107 -31.38 63.50 63.01
C GLN A 107 -30.62 63.28 61.70
N TRP A 108 -29.72 64.19 61.33
CA TRP A 108 -28.90 64.04 60.13
C TRP A 108 -27.89 62.90 60.26
N MET A 109 -27.23 62.76 61.42
CA MET A 109 -26.33 61.63 61.69
C MET A 109 -27.07 60.29 61.66
N ASP A 110 -28.27 60.23 62.24
CA ASP A 110 -29.11 59.02 62.21
C ASP A 110 -29.54 58.67 60.77
N GLN A 111 -29.94 59.67 59.97
CA GLN A 111 -30.28 59.47 58.56
C GLN A 111 -29.06 59.02 57.72
N LEU A 112 -27.89 59.60 57.95
CA LEU A 112 -26.65 59.22 57.28
C LEU A 112 -26.26 57.78 57.62
N GLN A 113 -26.35 57.40 58.90
CA GLN A 113 -26.09 56.04 59.36
C GLN A 113 -27.07 55.04 58.73
N GLN A 114 -28.36 55.40 58.66
CA GLN A 114 -29.37 54.55 58.04
C GLN A 114 -29.11 54.34 56.54
N GLN A 115 -28.73 55.38 55.81
CA GLN A 115 -28.33 55.28 54.40
C GLN A 115 -27.06 54.43 54.22
N GLN A 116 -26.08 54.59 55.10
CA GLN A 116 -24.85 53.79 55.07
C GLN A 116 -25.13 52.31 55.31
N ASN A 117 -26.01 51.98 56.27
CA ASN A 117 -26.43 50.61 56.52
C ASN A 117 -27.15 50.01 55.30
N LEU A 118 -28.11 50.74 54.70
CA LEU A 118 -28.82 50.30 53.50
C LEU A 118 -27.86 50.03 52.32
N HIS A 119 -26.87 50.90 52.12
CA HIS A 119 -25.86 50.69 51.08
C HIS A 119 -24.94 49.51 51.37
N THR A 120 -24.60 49.27 52.64
CA THR A 120 -23.78 48.12 53.04
C THR A 120 -24.53 46.82 52.81
N ASP A 121 -25.79 46.74 53.24
CA ASP A 121 -26.66 45.57 53.02
C ASP A 121 -26.87 45.28 51.52
N ALA A 122 -27.04 46.32 50.71
CA ALA A 122 -27.16 46.19 49.26
C ALA A 122 -25.86 45.69 48.60
N LEU A 123 -24.69 46.13 49.09
CA LEU A 123 -23.39 45.65 48.62
C LEU A 123 -23.17 44.19 49.01
N GLU A 124 -23.50 43.79 50.22
CA GLU A 124 -23.42 42.38 50.68
C GLU A 124 -24.34 41.48 49.87
N THR A 125 -25.58 41.92 49.62
CA THR A 125 -26.54 41.19 48.78
C THR A 125 -26.02 41.02 47.35
N ASN A 126 -25.48 42.07 46.74
CA ASN A 126 -24.87 42.01 45.42
C ASN A 126 -23.63 41.09 45.39
N ALA A 127 -22.81 41.11 46.44
CA ALA A 127 -21.65 40.24 46.55
C ALA A 127 -22.06 38.76 46.62
N MET A 128 -23.10 38.42 47.39
CA MET A 128 -23.65 37.06 47.46
C MET A 128 -24.23 36.61 46.11
N GLN A 129 -25.00 37.46 45.42
CA GLN A 129 -25.55 37.14 44.10
C GLN A 129 -24.46 36.92 43.04
N LEU A 130 -23.38 37.70 43.08
CA LEU A 130 -22.22 37.50 42.20
C LEU A 130 -21.52 36.17 42.48
N GLN A 131 -21.39 35.77 43.74
CA GLN A 131 -20.78 34.50 44.11
C GLN A 131 -21.63 33.29 43.65
N GLU A 132 -22.97 33.39 43.76
CA GLU A 132 -23.87 32.37 43.22
C GLU A 132 -23.75 32.27 41.69
N ARG A 133 -23.73 33.41 40.99
CA ARG A 133 -23.53 33.47 39.53
C ARG A 133 -22.19 32.87 39.10
N GLU A 134 -21.11 33.11 39.84
CA GLU A 134 -19.79 32.50 39.57
C GLU A 134 -19.86 30.97 39.69
N LYS A 135 -20.55 30.45 40.70
CA LYS A 135 -20.75 29.00 40.90
C LYS A 135 -21.61 28.37 39.80
N ASP A 136 -22.65 29.07 39.34
CA ASP A 136 -23.51 28.62 38.24
C ASP A 136 -22.73 28.55 36.92
N MET A 137 -21.83 29.51 36.66
CA MET A 137 -20.97 29.48 35.47
C MET A 137 -19.93 28.35 35.54
N GLU A 138 -19.32 28.09 36.69
CA GLU A 138 -18.38 26.98 36.85
C GLU A 138 -19.05 25.61 36.64
N THR A 139 -20.26 25.44 37.17
CA THR A 139 -21.04 24.20 36.97
C THR A 139 -21.47 24.04 35.51
N TRP A 140 -21.90 25.11 34.86
CA TRP A 140 -22.23 25.07 33.43
C TRP A 140 -21.00 24.76 32.56
N GLN A 141 -19.85 25.36 32.87
CA GLN A 141 -18.59 25.07 32.17
C GLN A 141 -18.21 23.59 32.28
N GLN A 142 -18.27 23.01 33.49
CA GLN A 142 -17.99 21.58 33.69
C GLN A 142 -18.95 20.69 32.91
N GLN A 143 -20.24 21.04 32.84
CA GLN A 143 -21.23 20.29 32.07
C GLN A 143 -20.91 20.31 30.57
N VAL A 144 -20.54 21.47 30.03
CA VAL A 144 -20.18 21.62 28.62
C VAL A 144 -18.88 20.87 28.29
N GLU A 145 -17.86 20.96 29.15
CA GLU A 145 -16.60 20.21 28.99
C GLU A 145 -16.85 18.69 29.01
N THR A 146 -17.68 18.21 29.94
CA THR A 146 -18.05 16.79 30.02
C THR A 146 -18.78 16.33 28.76
N GLN A 147 -19.76 17.11 28.29
CA GLN A 147 -20.50 16.81 27.05
C GLN A 147 -19.58 16.73 25.83
N HIS A 148 -18.63 17.67 25.70
CA HIS A 148 -17.65 17.66 24.61
C HIS A 148 -16.74 16.44 24.66
N PHE A 149 -16.35 16.00 25.86
CA PHE A 149 -15.55 14.79 26.02
C PHE A 149 -16.32 13.54 25.61
N GLU A 150 -17.57 13.40 26.05
CA GLU A 150 -18.45 12.29 25.65
C GLU A 150 -18.72 12.26 24.14
N ASP A 151 -18.90 13.42 23.51
CA ASP A 151 -19.10 13.51 22.06
C ASP A 151 -17.82 13.12 21.29
N LEU A 152 -16.64 13.49 21.80
CA LEU A 152 -15.34 13.05 21.26
C LEU A 152 -15.12 11.55 21.43
N GLU A 153 -15.48 10.98 22.57
CA GLU A 153 -15.42 9.52 22.78
C GLU A 153 -16.37 8.79 21.83
N ARG A 154 -17.61 9.25 21.66
CA ARG A 154 -18.57 8.67 20.71
C ARG A 154 -18.06 8.74 19.27
N LEU A 155 -17.45 9.86 18.88
CA LEU A 155 -16.85 10.01 17.56
C LEU A 155 -15.67 9.05 17.36
N THR A 156 -14.80 8.93 18.36
CA THR A 156 -13.64 8.02 18.32
C THR A 156 -14.09 6.56 18.16
N HIS A 157 -15.07 6.11 18.95
CA HIS A 157 -15.64 4.77 18.81
C HIS A 157 -16.25 4.53 17.42
N SER A 158 -16.87 5.55 16.82
CA SER A 158 -17.40 5.46 15.45
C SER A 158 -16.29 5.30 14.40
N TYR A 159 -15.18 6.02 14.55
CA TYR A 159 -14.01 5.86 13.70
C TYR A 159 -13.37 4.47 13.83
N ASP A 160 -13.19 3.99 15.06
CA ASP A 160 -12.64 2.65 15.30
C ASP A 160 -13.52 1.55 14.66
N ALA A 161 -14.84 1.66 14.78
CA ALA A 161 -15.77 0.76 14.12
C ALA A 161 -15.62 0.79 12.58
N LYS A 162 -15.39 1.98 12.00
CA LYS A 162 -15.14 2.13 10.56
C LYS A 162 -13.80 1.55 10.13
N VAL A 163 -12.75 1.66 10.94
CA VAL A 163 -11.46 1.02 10.68
C VAL A 163 -11.62 -0.51 10.63
N VAL A 164 -12.35 -1.09 11.59
CA VAL A 164 -12.64 -2.52 11.61
C VAL A 164 -13.45 -2.96 10.38
N GLU A 165 -14.46 -2.18 9.98
CA GLU A 165 -15.25 -2.44 8.77
C GLU A 165 -14.38 -2.43 7.50
N ILE A 166 -13.52 -1.42 7.34
CA ILE A 166 -12.59 -1.32 6.21
C ILE A 166 -11.62 -2.49 6.22
N GLN A 167 -11.08 -2.87 7.37
CA GLN A 167 -10.15 -3.99 7.49
C GLN A 167 -10.83 -5.32 7.13
N ALA A 168 -12.08 -5.53 7.53
CA ALA A 168 -12.87 -6.69 7.13
C ALA A 168 -13.10 -6.74 5.60
N LEU A 169 -13.43 -5.60 4.98
CA LEU A 169 -13.60 -5.48 3.52
C LEU A 169 -12.29 -5.77 2.76
N CYS A 170 -11.16 -5.25 3.25
CA CYS A 170 -9.84 -5.52 2.68
C CYS A 170 -9.49 -7.01 2.76
N ASN A 171 -9.71 -7.64 3.92
CA ASN A 171 -9.46 -9.06 4.11
C ASN A 171 -10.34 -9.94 3.19
N ALA A 172 -11.62 -9.58 3.05
CA ALA A 172 -12.53 -10.26 2.13
C ALA A 172 -12.06 -10.14 0.67
N LYS A 173 -11.56 -8.96 0.26
CA LYS A 173 -11.01 -8.75 -1.09
C LYS A 173 -9.72 -9.53 -1.34
N LEU A 174 -8.85 -9.62 -0.35
CA LEU A 174 -7.64 -10.45 -0.42
C LEU A 174 -7.99 -11.93 -0.57
N ALA A 175 -8.94 -12.44 0.22
CA ALA A 175 -9.42 -13.82 0.12
C ALA A 175 -10.00 -14.12 -1.27
N GLN A 176 -10.89 -13.27 -1.77
CA GLN A 176 -11.47 -13.39 -3.11
C GLN A 176 -10.40 -13.41 -4.21
N THR A 177 -9.40 -12.54 -4.10
CA THR A 177 -8.32 -12.45 -5.10
C THR A 177 -7.43 -13.69 -5.06
N ASN A 178 -7.12 -14.21 -3.87
CA ASN A 178 -6.36 -15.45 -3.72
C ASN A 178 -7.10 -16.66 -4.29
N GLU A 179 -8.39 -16.80 -4.01
CA GLU A 179 -9.23 -17.87 -4.60
C GLU A 179 -9.24 -17.79 -6.13
N THR A 180 -9.39 -16.58 -6.67
CA THR A 180 -9.40 -16.35 -8.13
C THR A 180 -8.04 -16.68 -8.77
N CYS A 181 -6.93 -16.27 -8.13
CA CYS A 181 -5.59 -16.61 -8.57
C CYS A 181 -5.36 -18.12 -8.53
N GLN A 182 -5.75 -18.79 -7.45
CA GLN A 182 -5.60 -20.23 -7.29
C GLN A 182 -6.40 -20.99 -8.36
N ALA A 183 -7.66 -20.60 -8.61
CA ALA A 183 -8.48 -21.17 -9.68
C ALA A 183 -7.85 -20.97 -11.07
N THR A 184 -7.23 -19.82 -11.32
CA THR A 184 -6.53 -19.54 -12.58
C THR A 184 -5.29 -20.42 -12.74
N VAL A 185 -4.49 -20.57 -11.67
CA VAL A 185 -3.32 -21.46 -11.66
C VAL A 185 -3.73 -22.91 -11.93
N ASP A 186 -4.80 -23.39 -11.29
CA ASP A 186 -5.28 -24.75 -11.48
C ASP A 186 -5.85 -24.97 -12.89
N ALA A 187 -6.53 -23.97 -13.48
CA ALA A 187 -6.97 -24.01 -14.86
C ALA A 187 -5.80 -24.08 -15.86
N VAL A 188 -4.75 -23.27 -15.66
CA VAL A 188 -3.54 -23.32 -16.49
C VAL A 188 -2.83 -24.65 -16.34
N ARG A 189 -2.71 -25.18 -15.11
CA ARG A 189 -2.10 -26.48 -14.83
C ARG A 189 -2.87 -27.62 -15.50
N SER A 190 -4.20 -27.58 -15.46
CA SER A 190 -5.06 -28.55 -16.14
C SER A 190 -4.87 -28.52 -17.66
N LYS A 191 -4.87 -27.32 -18.27
CA LYS A 191 -4.58 -27.16 -19.71
C LYS A 191 -3.18 -27.67 -20.08
N MET A 192 -2.17 -27.40 -19.25
CA MET A 192 -0.81 -27.88 -19.47
C MET A 192 -0.72 -29.40 -19.42
N LYS A 193 -1.43 -30.06 -18.49
CA LYS A 193 -1.51 -31.53 -18.45
C LYS A 193 -2.16 -32.09 -19.72
N ALA A 194 -3.27 -31.50 -20.17
CA ALA A 194 -3.94 -31.92 -21.40
C ALA A 194 -3.03 -31.74 -22.63
N TRP A 195 -2.32 -30.61 -22.72
CA TRP A 195 -1.35 -30.34 -23.79
C TRP A 195 -0.18 -31.31 -23.77
N LYS A 196 0.38 -31.60 -22.59
CA LYS A 196 1.44 -32.61 -22.43
C LYS A 196 0.97 -33.96 -22.95
N HIS A 197 -0.21 -34.42 -22.54
CA HIS A 197 -0.75 -35.70 -22.98
C HIS A 197 -1.00 -35.74 -24.49
N ALA A 198 -1.59 -34.69 -25.06
CA ALA A 198 -1.82 -34.59 -26.50
C ALA A 198 -0.51 -34.56 -27.30
N PHE A 199 0.53 -33.89 -26.77
CA PHE A 199 1.87 -33.88 -27.36
C PHE A 199 2.53 -35.26 -27.31
N GLU A 200 2.48 -35.93 -26.16
CA GLU A 200 3.02 -37.28 -25.98
C GLU A 200 2.35 -38.28 -26.93
N ILE A 201 1.02 -38.22 -27.10
CA ILE A 201 0.29 -39.05 -28.07
C ILE A 201 0.76 -38.75 -29.49
N LYS A 202 0.80 -37.47 -29.90
CA LYS A 202 1.24 -37.11 -31.26
C LYS A 202 2.66 -37.56 -31.57
N VAL A 203 3.59 -37.42 -30.61
CA VAL A 203 4.97 -37.89 -30.77
C VAL A 203 5.01 -39.40 -30.86
N LYS A 204 4.26 -40.10 -30.00
CA LYS A 204 4.16 -41.57 -30.03
C LYS A 204 3.62 -42.07 -31.37
N ASP A 205 2.54 -41.47 -31.88
CA ASP A 205 1.92 -41.85 -33.15
C ASP A 205 2.86 -41.56 -34.34
N ALA A 206 3.54 -40.41 -34.34
CA ALA A 206 4.52 -40.07 -35.38
C ALA A 206 5.72 -41.02 -35.38
N VAL A 207 6.26 -41.35 -34.20
CA VAL A 207 7.36 -42.32 -34.06
C VAL A 207 6.90 -43.72 -34.47
N HIS A 208 5.72 -44.15 -34.02
CA HIS A 208 5.17 -45.46 -34.37
C HIS A 208 4.94 -45.59 -35.87
N GLY A 209 4.29 -44.60 -36.50
CA GLY A 209 4.09 -44.57 -37.95
C GLY A 209 5.40 -44.57 -38.72
N LYS A 210 6.46 -43.91 -38.22
CA LYS A 210 7.77 -43.93 -38.87
C LYS A 210 8.45 -45.30 -38.74
N ILE A 211 8.35 -45.95 -37.57
CA ILE A 211 8.87 -47.31 -37.36
C ILE A 211 8.16 -48.30 -38.27
N GLU A 212 6.84 -48.25 -38.37
CA GLU A 212 6.07 -49.12 -39.27
C GLU A 212 6.44 -48.90 -40.74
N GLN A 213 6.58 -47.65 -41.16
CA GLN A 213 7.00 -47.32 -42.53
C GLN A 213 8.41 -47.87 -42.84
N LEU A 214 9.37 -47.67 -41.92
CA LEU A 214 10.73 -48.20 -42.09
C LEU A 214 10.75 -49.73 -42.09
N ARG A 215 9.94 -50.36 -41.23
CA ARG A 215 9.81 -51.81 -41.18
C ARG A 215 9.25 -52.35 -42.49
N ALA A 216 8.13 -51.82 -42.98
CA ALA A 216 7.53 -52.22 -44.24
C ALA A 216 8.48 -52.02 -45.43
N HIS A 217 9.24 -50.92 -45.45
CA HIS A 217 10.25 -50.67 -46.47
C HIS A 217 11.39 -51.70 -46.40
N SER A 218 11.92 -51.97 -45.19
CA SER A 218 12.97 -52.96 -45.00
C SER A 218 12.53 -54.39 -45.33
N GLU A 219 11.30 -54.77 -45.00
CA GLU A 219 10.73 -56.08 -45.35
C GLU A 219 10.54 -56.21 -46.87
N HIS A 220 10.15 -55.13 -47.54
CA HIS A 220 10.03 -55.10 -49.00
C HIS A 220 11.41 -55.23 -49.69
N GLU A 221 12.40 -54.45 -49.27
CA GLU A 221 13.76 -54.53 -49.80
C GLU A 221 14.38 -55.91 -49.56
N LEU A 222 14.21 -56.48 -48.36
CA LEU A 222 14.68 -57.82 -48.05
C LEU A 222 14.03 -58.87 -48.96
N LYS A 223 12.71 -58.77 -49.19
CA LYS A 223 12.00 -59.69 -50.08
C LYS A 223 12.49 -59.60 -51.52
N ILE A 224 12.78 -58.40 -52.02
CA ILE A 224 13.37 -58.19 -53.35
C ILE A 224 14.74 -58.88 -53.42
N VAL A 225 15.61 -58.62 -52.44
CA VAL A 225 16.97 -59.21 -52.40
C VAL A 225 16.90 -60.73 -52.32
N MET A 226 16.07 -61.28 -51.42
CA MET A 226 15.88 -62.74 -51.32
C MET A 226 15.38 -63.34 -52.63
N THR A 227 14.39 -62.72 -53.27
CA THR A 227 13.85 -63.23 -54.54
C THR A 227 14.91 -63.22 -55.65
N GLU A 228 15.76 -62.19 -55.70
CA GLU A 228 16.83 -62.10 -56.68
C GLU A 228 17.94 -63.12 -56.38
N MET A 229 18.27 -63.33 -55.11
CA MET A 229 19.20 -64.39 -54.69
C MET A 229 18.68 -65.79 -55.01
N ASP A 230 17.40 -66.06 -54.77
CA ASP A 230 16.78 -67.37 -55.09
C ASP A 230 16.82 -67.64 -56.60
N LYS A 231 16.57 -66.62 -57.44
CA LYS A 231 16.72 -66.76 -58.89
C LYS A 231 18.16 -67.06 -59.29
N GLN A 232 19.13 -66.33 -58.73
CA GLN A 232 20.54 -66.57 -59.02
C GLN A 232 21.00 -67.96 -58.55
N ALA A 233 20.54 -68.40 -57.38
CA ALA A 233 20.79 -69.74 -56.86
C ALA A 233 20.18 -70.82 -57.77
N GLN A 234 18.92 -70.66 -58.19
CA GLN A 234 18.25 -71.61 -59.08
C GLN A 234 18.96 -71.73 -60.43
N VAL A 235 19.38 -70.60 -61.03
CA VAL A 235 20.13 -70.60 -62.30
C VAL A 235 21.46 -71.37 -62.14
N LEU A 236 22.15 -71.19 -61.01
CA LEU A 236 23.40 -71.91 -60.73
C LEU A 236 23.16 -73.39 -60.46
N GLU A 237 22.11 -73.76 -59.72
CA GLU A 237 21.74 -75.16 -59.48
C GLU A 237 21.35 -75.88 -60.76
N ASP A 238 20.54 -75.25 -61.61
CA ASP A 238 20.15 -75.80 -62.91
C ASP A 238 21.37 -76.00 -63.82
N ALA A 239 22.27 -75.00 -63.89
CA ALA A 239 23.52 -75.11 -64.64
C ALA A 239 24.42 -76.23 -64.12
N LEU A 240 24.55 -76.37 -62.80
CA LEU A 240 25.32 -77.43 -62.16
C LEU A 240 24.72 -78.82 -62.42
N HIS A 241 23.40 -78.95 -62.36
CA HIS A 241 22.71 -80.22 -62.59
C HIS A 241 22.82 -80.67 -64.05
N VAL A 242 22.70 -79.74 -64.99
CA VAL A 242 22.93 -80.00 -66.42
C VAL A 242 24.37 -80.45 -66.65
N ALA A 243 25.35 -79.73 -66.10
CA ALA A 243 26.76 -80.09 -66.23
C ALA A 243 27.04 -81.48 -65.63
N LYS A 244 26.50 -81.78 -64.44
CA LYS A 244 26.68 -83.08 -63.78
C LYS A 244 26.06 -84.23 -64.58
N LYS A 245 24.85 -84.05 -65.13
CA LYS A 245 24.21 -85.05 -66.00
C LYS A 245 25.00 -85.29 -67.28
N GLN A 246 25.53 -84.23 -67.90
CA GLN A 246 26.37 -84.36 -69.10
C GLN A 246 27.66 -85.13 -68.78
N VAL A 247 28.36 -84.77 -67.70
CA VAL A 247 29.57 -85.49 -67.27
C VAL A 247 29.27 -86.97 -67.01
N GLN A 248 28.22 -87.30 -66.25
CA GLN A 248 27.86 -88.69 -65.98
C GLN A 248 27.48 -89.46 -67.25
N SER A 249 26.71 -88.84 -68.15
CA SER A 249 26.35 -89.46 -69.43
C SER A 249 27.59 -89.75 -70.28
N MET A 250 28.57 -88.86 -70.29
CA MET A 250 29.82 -89.04 -71.03
C MET A 250 30.73 -90.07 -70.37
N GLU A 251 30.82 -90.09 -69.03
CA GLU A 251 31.55 -91.14 -68.30
C GLU A 251 31.00 -92.53 -68.59
N VAL A 252 29.67 -92.69 -68.64
CA VAL A 252 29.02 -93.95 -69.02
C VAL A 252 29.36 -94.33 -70.46
N ARG A 253 29.26 -93.38 -71.40
CA ARG A 253 29.58 -93.60 -72.81
C ARG A 253 31.05 -93.97 -73.04
N VAL A 254 31.98 -93.33 -72.32
CA VAL A 254 33.40 -93.67 -72.33
C VAL A 254 33.61 -95.09 -71.79
N ARG A 255 32.95 -95.48 -70.69
CA ARG A 255 33.05 -96.87 -70.16
C ARG A 255 32.51 -97.89 -71.15
N GLU A 256 31.37 -97.62 -71.79
CA GLU A 256 30.77 -98.50 -72.79
C GLU A 256 31.66 -98.67 -74.01
N LEU A 257 32.19 -97.57 -74.56
CA LEU A 257 33.13 -97.60 -75.68
C LEU A 257 34.44 -98.31 -75.32
N THR A 258 34.96 -98.09 -74.11
CA THR A 258 36.15 -98.80 -73.62
C THR A 258 35.89 -100.31 -73.53
N ALA A 259 34.73 -100.72 -73.03
CA ALA A 259 34.36 -102.12 -72.93
C ALA A 259 34.12 -102.77 -74.31
N GLN A 260 33.51 -102.06 -75.26
CA GLN A 260 33.34 -102.52 -76.64
C GLN A 260 34.69 -102.66 -77.36
N LEU A 261 35.62 -101.74 -77.11
CA LEU A 261 36.96 -101.78 -77.66
C LEU A 261 37.78 -102.95 -77.09
N LEU A 262 37.70 -103.18 -75.77
CA LEU A 262 38.34 -104.35 -75.14
C LEU A 262 37.76 -105.68 -75.64
N LYS A 263 36.44 -105.76 -75.90
CA LYS A 263 35.82 -106.94 -76.52
C LYS A 263 36.26 -107.13 -77.97
N ALA A 264 36.28 -106.06 -78.76
CA ALA A 264 36.73 -106.11 -80.16
C ALA A 264 38.22 -106.45 -80.30
N GLN A 265 39.05 -106.11 -79.32
CA GLN A 265 40.46 -106.52 -79.25
C GLN A 265 40.65 -107.98 -78.85
N ALA A 266 39.67 -108.59 -78.17
CA ALA A 266 39.69 -109.99 -77.77
C ALA A 266 39.15 -110.95 -78.83
N ASP A 267 38.30 -110.47 -79.76
CA ASP A 267 37.76 -111.25 -80.89
C ASP A 267 38.64 -111.09 -82.16
N GLU A 268 39.43 -112.12 -82.50
CA GLU A 268 40.41 -112.12 -83.61
C GLU A 268 39.82 -112.05 -85.05
N THR A 269 38.51 -111.85 -85.21
CA THR A 269 37.83 -111.84 -86.53
C THR A 269 37.33 -110.47 -86.99
N HIS A 270 37.65 -109.39 -86.25
CA HIS A 270 37.26 -108.04 -86.63
C HIS A 270 38.29 -107.34 -87.51
N THR A 271 37.80 -106.66 -88.56
CA THR A 271 38.62 -105.91 -89.50
C THR A 271 39.26 -104.70 -88.80
N ASP A 272 40.56 -104.50 -89.05
CA ASP A 272 41.40 -103.43 -88.46
C ASP A 272 40.74 -102.03 -88.55
N GLU A 273 39.96 -101.77 -89.60
CA GLU A 273 39.25 -100.50 -89.80
C GLU A 273 38.19 -100.23 -88.72
N LYS A 274 37.47 -101.26 -88.24
CA LYS A 274 36.41 -101.12 -87.25
C LYS A 274 36.99 -100.86 -85.85
N LEU A 275 38.13 -101.50 -85.58
CA LEU A 275 38.88 -101.33 -84.33
C LEU A 275 39.54 -99.94 -84.29
N ARG A 276 40.08 -99.47 -85.42
CA ARG A 276 40.57 -98.08 -85.57
C ARG A 276 39.46 -97.05 -85.41
N GLY A 277 38.25 -97.33 -85.92
CA GLY A 277 37.08 -96.48 -85.73
C GLY A 277 36.66 -96.33 -84.26
N LEU A 278 36.67 -97.44 -83.50
CA LEU A 278 36.41 -97.41 -82.06
C LEU A 278 37.52 -96.69 -81.27
N GLN A 279 38.78 -96.88 -81.65
CA GLN A 279 39.91 -96.16 -81.04
C GLN A 279 39.80 -94.64 -81.27
N GLN A 280 39.44 -94.21 -82.49
CA GLN A 280 39.21 -92.80 -82.79
C GLN A 280 38.01 -92.24 -82.01
N ALA A 281 36.92 -93.00 -81.88
CA ALA A 281 35.76 -92.59 -81.09
C ALA A 281 36.09 -92.46 -79.60
N LEU A 282 36.86 -93.40 -79.04
CA LEU A 282 37.30 -93.34 -77.64
C LEU A 282 38.25 -92.17 -77.38
N ALA A 283 39.22 -91.94 -78.26
CA ALA A 283 40.13 -90.80 -78.17
C ALA A 283 39.36 -89.47 -78.25
N HIS A 284 38.32 -89.39 -79.09
CA HIS A 284 37.48 -88.21 -79.20
C HIS A 284 36.67 -87.96 -77.91
N GLU A 285 36.04 -88.99 -77.34
CA GLU A 285 35.27 -88.85 -76.09
C GLU A 285 36.19 -88.55 -74.89
N GLN A 286 37.39 -89.13 -74.82
CA GLN A 286 38.39 -88.78 -73.80
C GLN A 286 38.84 -87.32 -73.91
N ALA A 287 39.05 -86.82 -75.14
CA ALA A 287 39.32 -85.41 -75.36
C ALA A 287 38.15 -84.52 -74.91
N GLN A 288 36.90 -84.92 -75.18
CA GLN A 288 35.72 -84.19 -74.70
C GLN A 288 35.59 -84.20 -73.18
N VAL A 289 35.85 -85.33 -72.50
CA VAL A 289 35.85 -85.38 -71.02
C VAL A 289 36.90 -84.45 -70.44
N SER A 290 38.11 -84.43 -71.00
CA SER A 290 39.16 -83.49 -70.57
C SER A 290 38.76 -82.02 -70.76
N HIS A 291 38.05 -81.72 -71.85
CA HIS A 291 37.51 -80.38 -72.11
C HIS A 291 36.46 -79.97 -71.07
N PHE A 292 35.53 -80.86 -70.72
CA PHE A 292 34.51 -80.58 -69.70
C PHE A 292 35.08 -80.51 -68.28
N GLN A 293 36.12 -81.30 -67.95
CA GLN A 293 36.85 -81.15 -66.69
C GLN A 293 37.49 -79.77 -66.60
N HIS A 294 38.13 -79.31 -67.68
CA HIS A 294 38.69 -77.96 -67.74
C HIS A 294 37.60 -76.87 -67.64
N LEU A 295 36.45 -77.06 -68.29
CA LEU A 295 35.30 -76.15 -68.18
C LEU A 295 34.78 -76.09 -66.73
N TYR A 296 34.68 -77.23 -66.05
CA TYR A 296 34.28 -77.31 -64.65
C TYR A 296 35.26 -76.56 -63.74
N GLU A 297 36.56 -76.79 -63.89
CA GLU A 297 37.59 -76.04 -63.15
C GLU A 297 37.49 -74.53 -63.40
N THR A 298 37.26 -74.13 -64.64
CA THR A 298 37.06 -72.73 -65.02
C THR A 298 35.82 -72.14 -64.34
N MET A 299 34.71 -72.87 -64.30
CA MET A 299 33.49 -72.43 -63.61
C MET A 299 33.71 -72.31 -62.09
N VAL A 300 34.44 -73.24 -61.48
CA VAL A 300 34.79 -73.17 -60.04
C VAL A 300 35.64 -71.94 -59.76
N GLN A 301 36.64 -71.65 -60.60
CA GLN A 301 37.46 -70.44 -60.47
C GLN A 301 36.65 -69.16 -60.65
N SER A 302 35.75 -69.12 -61.64
CA SER A 302 34.85 -67.97 -61.86
C SER A 302 33.92 -67.75 -60.67
N CYS A 303 33.39 -68.82 -60.06
CA CYS A 303 32.53 -68.70 -58.88
C CYS A 303 33.32 -68.20 -57.66
N ALA A 304 34.57 -68.64 -57.49
CA ALA A 304 35.45 -68.12 -56.45
C ALA A 304 35.77 -66.62 -56.64
N GLN A 305 36.01 -66.17 -57.87
CA GLN A 305 36.20 -64.76 -58.21
C GLN A 305 34.96 -63.93 -57.91
N GLN A 306 33.77 -64.38 -58.32
CA GLN A 306 32.51 -63.68 -58.03
C GLN A 306 32.24 -63.57 -56.52
N ARG A 307 32.54 -64.61 -55.74
CA ARG A 307 32.44 -64.54 -54.27
C ARG A 307 33.38 -63.50 -53.68
N GLN A 308 34.59 -63.37 -54.23
CA GLN A 308 35.56 -62.37 -53.79
C GLN A 308 35.12 -60.95 -54.16
N GLU A 309 34.58 -60.75 -55.37
CA GLU A 309 34.02 -59.46 -55.79
C GLU A 309 32.83 -59.05 -54.92
N LEU A 310 31.93 -59.98 -54.61
CA LEU A 310 30.80 -59.74 -53.71
C LEU A 310 31.27 -59.34 -52.30
N ALA A 311 32.31 -59.99 -51.77
CA ALA A 311 32.88 -59.60 -50.49
C ALA A 311 33.44 -58.17 -50.52
N ARG A 312 34.09 -57.76 -51.62
CA ARG A 312 34.59 -56.38 -51.78
C ARG A 312 33.45 -55.36 -51.90
N GLU A 313 32.41 -55.67 -52.67
CA GLU A 313 31.26 -54.76 -52.81
C GLU A 313 30.47 -54.60 -51.52
N THR A 314 30.29 -55.69 -50.76
CA THR A 314 29.61 -55.62 -49.45
C THR A 314 30.40 -54.78 -48.46
N THR A 315 31.73 -54.93 -48.39
CA THR A 315 32.58 -54.03 -47.58
C THR A 315 32.44 -52.58 -48.02
N ARG A 316 32.52 -52.29 -49.32
CA ARG A 316 32.35 -50.93 -49.84
C ARG A 316 30.99 -50.32 -49.49
N ARG A 317 29.90 -51.09 -49.58
CA ARG A 317 28.56 -50.62 -49.20
C ARG A 317 28.45 -50.33 -47.70
N LEU A 318 29.05 -51.16 -46.85
CA LEU A 318 29.10 -50.92 -45.40
C LEU A 318 29.86 -49.62 -45.07
N GLU A 319 30.99 -49.36 -45.75
CA GLU A 319 31.74 -48.11 -45.59
C GLU A 319 30.92 -46.88 -46.02
N GLN A 320 30.20 -46.97 -47.15
CA GLN A 320 29.31 -45.91 -47.62
C GLN A 320 28.15 -45.66 -46.65
N GLN A 321 27.56 -46.72 -46.10
CA GLN A 321 26.49 -46.61 -45.11
C GLN A 321 27.00 -45.97 -43.81
N ALA A 322 28.19 -46.36 -43.33
CA ALA A 322 28.82 -45.74 -42.16
C ALA A 322 29.10 -44.24 -42.37
N ALA A 323 29.56 -43.86 -43.57
CA ALA A 323 29.77 -42.46 -43.92
C ALA A 323 28.45 -41.66 -43.93
N ALA A 324 27.37 -42.23 -44.49
CA ALA A 324 26.05 -41.61 -44.50
C ALA A 324 25.49 -41.44 -43.07
N HIS A 325 25.66 -42.44 -42.20
CA HIS A 325 25.27 -42.31 -40.79
C HIS A 325 26.02 -41.19 -40.08
N ALA A 326 27.35 -41.09 -40.29
CA ALA A 326 28.15 -40.02 -39.71
C ALA A 326 27.71 -38.62 -40.20
N GLU A 327 27.27 -38.48 -41.45
CA GLU A 327 26.74 -37.24 -41.98
C GLU A 327 25.39 -36.86 -41.36
N VAL A 328 24.49 -37.84 -41.20
CA VAL A 328 23.21 -37.64 -40.51
C VAL A 328 23.42 -37.21 -39.05
N GLU A 329 24.36 -37.84 -38.33
CA GLU A 329 24.67 -37.43 -36.96
C GLU A 329 25.18 -36.00 -36.87
N ARG A 330 26.02 -35.55 -37.82
CA ARG A 330 26.46 -34.15 -37.90
C ARG A 330 25.29 -33.20 -38.15
N HIS A 331 24.34 -33.57 -39.01
CA HIS A 331 23.14 -32.77 -39.24
C HIS A 331 22.26 -32.67 -37.99
N ILE A 332 22.06 -33.77 -37.27
CA ILE A 332 21.32 -33.77 -36.00
C ILE A 332 22.00 -32.85 -34.98
N HIS A 333 23.33 -32.95 -34.84
CA HIS A 333 24.08 -32.06 -33.93
C HIS A 333 23.95 -30.59 -34.33
N ALA A 334 24.01 -30.27 -35.62
CA ALA A 334 23.85 -28.90 -36.11
C ALA A 334 22.44 -28.34 -35.83
N GLU A 335 21.38 -29.13 -36.03
CA GLU A 335 20.01 -28.71 -35.71
C GLU A 335 19.80 -28.55 -34.19
N HIS A 336 20.34 -29.46 -33.37
CA HIS A 336 20.32 -29.30 -31.92
C HIS A 336 21.02 -28.02 -31.46
N GLN A 337 22.18 -27.70 -32.03
CA GLN A 337 22.89 -26.46 -31.72
C GLN A 337 22.04 -25.23 -32.10
N ARG A 338 21.36 -25.29 -33.25
CA ARG A 338 20.49 -24.21 -33.72
C ARG A 338 19.28 -23.99 -32.81
N GLU A 339 18.67 -25.06 -32.31
CA GLU A 339 17.57 -24.97 -31.34
C GLU A 339 18.03 -24.44 -29.98
N LEU A 340 19.23 -24.83 -29.53
CA LEU A 340 19.85 -24.26 -28.33
C LEU A 340 20.10 -22.76 -28.47
N ASP A 341 20.60 -22.31 -29.62
CA ASP A 341 20.82 -20.88 -29.89
C ASP A 341 19.50 -20.10 -29.89
N LYS A 342 18.43 -20.64 -30.49
CA LYS A 342 17.09 -20.05 -30.41
C LYS A 342 16.58 -19.96 -28.97
N LEU A 343 16.83 -21.00 -28.16
CA LEU A 343 16.44 -21.02 -26.76
C LEU A 343 17.21 -19.96 -25.95
N HIS A 344 18.52 -19.86 -26.14
CA HIS A 344 19.34 -18.83 -25.52
C HIS A 344 18.87 -17.42 -25.89
N GLU A 345 18.50 -17.19 -27.14
CA GLU A 345 17.98 -15.89 -27.56
C GLU A 345 16.63 -15.57 -26.94
N ARG A 346 15.71 -16.54 -26.86
CA ARG A 346 14.44 -16.37 -26.13
C ARG A 346 14.66 -16.05 -24.65
N VAL A 347 15.65 -16.67 -24.01
CA VAL A 347 16.03 -16.38 -22.62
C VAL A 347 16.60 -14.98 -22.50
N ARG A 348 17.50 -14.56 -23.41
CA ARG A 348 18.05 -13.20 -23.44
C ARG A 348 16.94 -12.15 -23.56
N ILE A 349 16.01 -12.33 -24.50
CA ILE A 349 14.86 -11.43 -24.68
C ILE A 349 14.02 -11.39 -23.40
N ALA A 350 13.70 -12.55 -22.81
CA ALA A 350 12.91 -12.61 -21.59
C ALA A 350 13.59 -11.91 -20.40
N ILE A 351 14.92 -12.02 -20.27
CA ILE A 351 15.70 -11.30 -19.26
C ILE A 351 15.64 -9.79 -19.52
N ALA A 352 15.84 -9.35 -20.76
CA ALA A 352 15.78 -7.94 -21.12
C ALA A 352 14.40 -7.33 -20.80
N THR A 353 13.31 -7.97 -21.24
CA THR A 353 11.95 -7.50 -20.95
C THR A 353 11.65 -7.48 -19.45
N LYS A 354 12.08 -8.49 -18.69
CA LYS A 354 11.91 -8.49 -17.23
C LYS A 354 12.73 -7.39 -16.57
N GLY A 355 13.94 -7.13 -17.06
CA GLY A 355 14.78 -6.01 -16.61
C GLY A 355 14.12 -4.65 -16.83
N GLU A 356 13.53 -4.42 -18.00
CA GLU A 356 12.76 -3.20 -18.30
C GLU A 356 11.56 -3.02 -17.35
N ILE A 357 10.82 -4.10 -17.07
CA ILE A 357 9.70 -4.08 -16.12
C ILE A 357 10.21 -3.73 -14.70
N ILE A 358 11.32 -4.32 -14.27
CA ILE A 358 11.94 -4.02 -12.96
C ILE A 358 12.34 -2.54 -12.89
N ASN A 359 13.00 -2.00 -13.92
CA ASN A 359 13.39 -0.58 -13.97
C ASN A 359 12.15 0.34 -13.90
N ARG A 360 11.07 -0.03 -14.60
CA ARG A 360 9.80 0.71 -14.55
C ARG A 360 9.19 0.68 -13.14
N LEU A 361 9.17 -0.47 -12.49
CA LEU A 361 8.68 -0.61 -11.12
C LEU A 361 9.54 0.18 -10.13
N GLN A 362 10.86 0.15 -10.26
CA GLN A 362 11.78 0.96 -9.44
C GLN A 362 11.51 2.47 -9.60
N THR A 363 11.27 2.93 -10.83
CA THR A 363 10.91 4.33 -11.11
C THR A 363 9.58 4.70 -10.43
N GLN A 364 8.57 3.82 -10.52
CA GLN A 364 7.27 4.03 -9.88
C GLN A 364 7.36 4.07 -8.35
N VAL A 365 8.16 3.18 -7.75
CA VAL A 365 8.40 3.16 -6.30
C VAL A 365 9.11 4.43 -5.87
N THR A 366 10.13 4.87 -6.59
CA THR A 366 10.85 6.11 -6.29
C THR A 366 9.93 7.33 -6.34
N ALA A 367 9.07 7.41 -7.37
CA ALA A 367 8.06 8.46 -7.47
C ALA A 367 7.00 8.40 -6.34
N ALA A 368 6.60 7.18 -5.92
CA ALA A 368 5.69 7.00 -4.80
C ALA A 368 6.34 7.44 -3.47
N MET A 369 7.61 7.10 -3.23
CA MET A 369 8.37 7.52 -2.06
C MET A 369 8.54 9.05 -2.03
N ALA A 370 8.82 9.69 -3.17
CA ALA A 370 8.89 11.14 -3.27
C ALA A 370 7.55 11.82 -2.92
N ARG A 371 6.43 11.28 -3.40
CA ARG A 371 5.09 11.76 -3.00
C ARG A 371 4.82 11.56 -1.51
N ALA A 372 5.20 10.42 -0.95
CA ALA A 372 5.05 10.16 0.49
C ALA A 372 5.87 11.14 1.33
N HIS A 373 7.14 11.40 0.97
CA HIS A 373 7.97 12.40 1.64
C HIS A 373 7.39 13.82 1.53
N SER A 374 6.84 14.18 0.35
CA SER A 374 6.17 15.46 0.18
C SER A 374 4.93 15.58 1.08
N SER A 375 4.12 14.53 1.19
CA SER A 375 2.95 14.50 2.08
C SER A 375 3.37 14.58 3.55
N GLU A 376 4.43 13.87 3.93
CA GLU A 376 5.00 13.94 5.28
C GLU A 376 5.50 15.35 5.62
N ALA A 377 6.23 16.01 4.71
CA ALA A 377 6.67 17.39 4.90
C ALA A 377 5.49 18.36 5.08
N VAL A 378 4.41 18.19 4.31
CA VAL A 378 3.18 18.98 4.48
C VAL A 378 2.55 18.73 5.85
N LEU A 379 2.44 17.47 6.29
CA LEU A 379 1.89 17.15 7.61
C LEU A 379 2.73 17.72 8.76
N VAL A 380 4.06 17.68 8.64
CA VAL A 380 4.98 18.30 9.61
C VAL A 380 4.79 19.82 9.64
N GLN A 381 4.67 20.46 8.48
CA GLN A 381 4.39 21.90 8.39
C GLN A 381 3.03 22.25 9.01
N LEU A 382 1.98 21.49 8.71
CA LEU A 382 0.63 21.69 9.26
C LEU A 382 0.62 21.54 10.78
N ASN A 383 1.35 20.56 11.30
CA ASN A 383 1.52 20.38 12.74
C ASN A 383 2.29 21.55 13.38
N SER A 384 3.35 22.03 12.73
CA SER A 384 4.07 23.23 13.17
C SER A 384 3.15 24.46 13.15
N ASP A 385 2.40 24.69 12.08
CA ASP A 385 1.48 25.81 11.93
C ASP A 385 0.36 25.74 13.00
N MET A 386 -0.17 24.55 13.31
CA MET A 386 -1.13 24.36 14.40
C MET A 386 -0.54 24.73 15.77
N GLN A 387 0.70 24.32 16.05
CA GLN A 387 1.40 24.68 17.29
C GLN A 387 1.71 26.18 17.38
N THR A 388 2.00 26.82 16.25
CA THR A 388 2.34 28.25 16.16
C THR A 388 1.08 29.13 16.22
N CYS A 389 -0.02 28.71 15.62
CA CYS A 389 -1.34 29.36 15.73
C CYS A 389 -1.91 29.28 17.15
N GLY A 390 -1.56 28.26 17.93
CA GLY A 390 -1.87 28.19 19.35
C GLY A 390 -1.03 29.13 20.24
N SER A 391 0.07 29.69 19.72
CA SER A 391 1.04 30.49 20.50
C SER A 391 1.17 31.96 20.05
N HIS A 392 0.50 32.38 18.97
CA HIS A 392 0.41 33.80 18.58
C HIS A 392 -0.70 34.56 19.33
N VAL A 393 -0.38 35.01 20.55
CA VAL A 393 -0.97 36.24 21.11
C VAL A 393 -0.23 37.43 20.49
N THR A 394 -0.69 37.95 19.35
CA THR A 394 -0.33 39.29 18.90
C THR A 394 -1.42 39.93 18.05
N THR A 395 -2.01 40.98 18.62
CA THR A 395 -2.44 42.22 17.96
C THR A 395 -1.94 42.37 16.52
N ASN A 396 -2.83 42.25 15.53
CA ASN A 396 -2.66 42.92 14.24
C ASN A 396 -4.01 43.16 13.57
N LYS A 397 -4.17 44.40 13.10
CA LYS A 397 -5.32 44.94 12.39
C LYS A 397 -5.57 44.14 11.10
N GLU A 398 -6.86 43.94 10.84
CA GLU A 398 -7.51 43.73 9.54
C GLU A 398 -6.56 43.66 8.33
N ALA A 399 -6.37 42.45 7.81
CA ALA A 399 -5.69 42.19 6.54
C ALA A 399 -6.63 41.53 5.52
N PHE A 400 -7.89 41.98 5.43
CA PHE A 400 -8.73 41.70 4.27
C PHE A 400 -9.71 42.87 4.05
N ARG A 401 -9.32 43.82 3.19
CA ARG A 401 -10.29 44.65 2.46
C ARG A 401 -10.74 43.83 1.25
N LEU A 402 -12.00 43.41 1.26
CA LEU A 402 -12.71 42.98 0.07
C LEU A 402 -13.08 44.24 -0.72
N ASP A 403 -12.28 44.58 -1.72
CA ASP A 403 -12.70 45.52 -2.76
C ASP A 403 -13.68 44.80 -3.68
N ILE A 404 -14.96 45.14 -3.54
CA ILE A 404 -16.01 44.78 -4.49
C ILE A 404 -16.07 45.88 -5.55
N THR A 405 -15.63 45.55 -6.76
CA THR A 405 -16.00 46.23 -8.01
C THR A 405 -16.42 45.21 -9.03
#